data_AF-O74122-F1
#
_entry.id   AF-O74122-F1
#
_cell.length_a   1.000
_cell.length_b   1.000
_cell.length_c   1.000
_cell.angle_alpha   90.00
_cell.angle_beta   90.00
_cell.angle_gamma   90.00
#
_symmetry.space_group_name_H-M   'P 1'
#
loop_
_entity.id
_entity.type
_entity.pdbx_description
1 polymer ?
#
loop_
_entity_poly.entity_id
_entity_poly.type
_entity_poly.pdbx_seq_one_letter_code
_entity_poly.pdbx_strand_id
1 'polypeptide(L)'
;ISHHLVKAFESLFGSVTCLPGCFCMYRIRTANKRQPLIVAPAVIHGYSDNQVDTLHKKNLLHLGEDRYLTTLMMKNFPQYKMMFTPYAKCRTVAPDEWSVLLSQRRR
;
A
#
# COMPACT_ATOMS: atom_id res chain seq x y z
N ILE A 1 -9.33 -19.77 -2.89
CA ILE A 1 -8.51 -20.13 -1.71
C ILE A 1 -7.05 -19.66 -1.83
N SER A 2 -6.38 -19.80 -2.99
CA SER A 2 -4.95 -19.46 -3.11
C SER A 2 -4.59 -17.96 -2.94
N HIS A 3 -5.35 -17.01 -3.49
CA HIS A 3 -5.00 -15.58 -3.40
C HIS A 3 -4.95 -15.02 -1.96
N HIS A 4 -5.82 -15.50 -1.07
CA HIS A 4 -5.78 -15.12 0.36
C HIS A 4 -4.59 -15.75 1.10
N LEU A 5 -4.11 -16.90 0.63
CA LEU A 5 -2.97 -17.59 1.23
C LEU A 5 -1.63 -17.00 0.78
N VAL A 6 -1.53 -16.42 -0.42
CA VAL A 6 -0.28 -15.81 -0.90
C VAL A 6 0.18 -14.68 0.02
N LYS A 7 -0.73 -13.78 0.42
CA LYS A 7 -0.39 -12.67 1.34
C LYS A 7 -0.07 -13.15 2.75
N ALA A 8 -0.73 -14.21 3.20
CA ALA A 8 -0.40 -14.87 4.46
C ALA A 8 0.99 -15.52 4.41
N PHE A 9 1.37 -16.14 3.29
CA PHE A 9 2.67 -16.76 3.08
C PHE A 9 3.79 -15.71 2.96
N GLU A 10 3.60 -14.64 2.19
CA GLU A 10 4.53 -13.50 2.12
C GLU A 10 4.78 -12.89 3.50
N SER A 11 3.71 -12.75 4.29
CA SER A 11 3.80 -12.27 5.67
C SER A 11 4.55 -13.23 6.60
N LEU A 12 4.45 -14.55 6.37
CA LEU A 12 5.09 -15.58 7.19
C LEU A 12 6.61 -15.63 6.95
N PHE A 13 7.05 -15.48 5.69
CA PHE A 13 8.45 -15.64 5.31
C PHE A 13 9.24 -14.32 5.18
N GLY A 14 8.60 -13.15 5.27
CA GLY A 14 9.33 -11.90 5.15
C GLY A 14 8.49 -10.67 5.50
N SER A 15 7.88 -10.09 4.49
CA SER A 15 7.00 -8.93 4.58
C SER A 15 6.11 -8.93 3.34
N VAL A 16 4.87 -8.49 3.50
CA VAL A 16 4.02 -8.21 2.34
C VAL A 16 4.63 -7.04 1.56
N THR A 17 4.87 -7.23 0.27
CA THR A 17 5.57 -6.26 -0.59
C THR A 17 4.64 -5.34 -1.38
N CYS A 18 3.34 -5.63 -1.36
CA CYS A 18 2.31 -4.84 -2.02
C CYS A 18 1.08 -4.78 -1.12
N LEU A 19 0.77 -3.58 -0.61
CA LEU A 19 -0.39 -3.30 0.22
C LEU A 19 -1.58 -2.86 -0.65
N PRO A 20 -2.77 -3.50 -0.53
CA PRO A 20 -3.98 -3.06 -1.22
C PRO A 20 -4.56 -1.82 -0.53
N GLY A 21 -4.34 -0.62 -1.08
CA GLY A 21 -4.63 0.70 -0.49
C GLY A 21 -5.70 0.75 0.60
N CYS A 22 -6.98 0.74 0.20
CA CYS A 22 -8.12 0.93 1.10
C CYS A 22 -8.34 -0.19 2.13
N PHE A 23 -7.61 -1.30 2.04
CA PHE A 23 -7.68 -2.43 2.95
C PHE A 23 -6.46 -2.55 3.87
N CYS A 24 -5.71 -1.45 4.03
CA CYS A 24 -4.50 -1.40 4.84
C CYS A 24 -4.62 -0.44 6.02
N MET A 25 -3.94 -0.75 7.11
CA MET A 25 -3.81 0.12 8.28
C MET A 25 -2.35 0.50 8.48
N TYR A 26 -2.08 1.79 8.55
CA TYR A 26 -0.74 2.32 8.74
C TYR A 26 -0.56 2.84 10.17
N ARG A 27 0.58 2.52 10.76
CA ARG A 27 0.96 3.07 12.07
C ARG A 27 1.53 4.47 11.87
N ILE A 28 1.02 5.44 12.64
CA ILE A 28 1.46 6.84 12.54
C ILE A 28 2.84 7.03 13.20
N ARG A 29 3.03 6.47 14.40
CA ARG A 29 4.26 6.61 15.20
C ARG A 29 4.65 5.30 15.88
N THR A 30 5.93 5.16 16.21
CA THR A 30 6.42 4.03 17.01
C THR A 30 5.91 4.09 18.45
N ALA A 31 5.72 2.93 19.09
CA ALA A 31 5.20 2.85 20.45
C ALA A 31 6.13 3.49 21.50
N ASN A 32 7.43 3.30 21.34
CA ASN A 32 8.39 3.65 22.40
C ASN A 32 8.91 5.09 22.29
N LYS A 33 9.36 5.50 21.10
CA LYS A 33 10.07 6.77 20.90
C LYS A 33 9.25 7.84 20.18
N ARG A 34 7.95 7.59 19.94
CA ARG A 34 7.04 8.43 19.13
C ARG A 34 7.62 8.83 17.77
N GLN A 35 8.56 8.03 17.24
CA GLN A 35 9.21 8.31 15.96
C GLN A 35 8.13 8.22 14.86
N PRO A 36 8.04 9.22 13.96
CA PRO A 36 7.08 9.17 12.88
C PRO A 36 7.39 8.03 11.91
N LEU A 37 6.35 7.35 11.43
CA LEU A 37 6.42 6.28 10.44
C LEU A 37 5.79 6.75 9.13
N ILE A 38 4.47 6.55 8.93
CA ILE A 38 3.78 6.99 7.70
C ILE A 38 3.86 8.51 7.48
N VAL A 39 3.97 9.28 8.58
CA VAL A 39 4.09 10.75 8.56
C VAL A 39 5.55 11.21 8.67
N ALA A 40 6.52 10.33 8.41
CA ALA A 40 7.92 10.72 8.43
C ALA A 40 8.23 11.68 7.26
N PRO A 41 9.04 12.73 7.48
CA PRO A 41 9.36 13.70 6.42
C PRO A 41 9.90 13.05 5.14
N ALA A 42 10.73 12.00 5.26
CA ALA A 42 11.28 11.28 4.11
C ALA A 42 10.21 10.54 3.29
N VAL A 43 9.18 9.99 3.96
CA VAL A 43 8.05 9.33 3.29
C VAL A 43 7.17 10.38 2.62
N ILE A 44 6.80 11.44 3.36
CA ILE A 44 5.96 12.53 2.84
C ILE A 44 6.62 13.17 1.62
N HIS A 45 7.91 13.51 1.70
CA HIS A 45 8.63 14.16 0.61
C HIS A 45 8.69 13.26 -0.63
N GLY A 46 9.02 11.98 -0.47
CA GLY A 46 9.03 11.03 -1.58
C GLY A 46 7.64 10.84 -2.20
N TYR A 47 6.60 10.81 -1.38
CA TYR A 47 5.22 10.65 -1.82
C TYR A 47 4.60 11.93 -2.42
N SER A 48 5.12 13.09 -2.05
CA SER A 48 4.61 14.39 -2.52
C SER A 48 5.00 14.74 -3.95
N ASP A 49 5.86 13.93 -4.60
CA ASP A 49 6.19 14.11 -6.01
C ASP A 49 4.96 13.82 -6.87
N ASN A 50 4.38 14.88 -7.41
CA ASN A 50 3.23 14.85 -8.31
C ASN A 50 3.62 15.29 -9.73
N GLN A 51 4.92 15.36 -10.06
CA GLN A 51 5.35 15.76 -11.40
C GLN A 51 5.28 14.57 -12.36
N VAL A 52 4.20 14.52 -13.12
CA VAL A 52 3.81 13.39 -13.97
C VAL A 52 4.26 13.56 -15.43
N ASP A 53 5.49 13.97 -15.66
CA ASP A 53 5.95 14.37 -17.00
C ASP A 53 6.12 13.19 -17.96
N THR A 54 6.12 11.95 -17.46
CA THR A 54 6.30 10.74 -18.26
C THR A 54 5.20 9.71 -18.00
N LEU A 55 4.92 8.86 -19.00
CA LEU A 55 3.99 7.73 -18.86
C LEU A 55 4.38 6.78 -17.71
N HIS A 56 5.69 6.57 -17.49
CA HIS A 56 6.18 5.77 -16.38
C HIS A 56 5.83 6.40 -15.03
N LYS A 57 6.06 7.70 -14.86
CA LYS A 57 5.65 8.43 -13.65
C LYS A 57 4.14 8.43 -13.47
N LYS A 58 3.36 8.51 -14.56
CA LYS A 58 1.89 8.42 -14.52
C LYS A 58 1.40 7.08 -14.00
N ASN A 59 1.99 6.00 -14.50
CA ASN A 59 1.68 4.66 -14.03
C ASN A 59 2.14 4.45 -12.58
N LEU A 60 3.28 5.01 -12.17
CA LEU A 60 3.80 4.87 -10.82
C LEU A 60 3.01 5.69 -9.78
N LEU A 61 2.76 6.97 -10.06
CA LEU A 61 2.21 7.94 -9.11
C LEU A 61 0.67 7.96 -9.07
N HIS A 62 -0.01 7.57 -10.15
CA HIS A 62 -1.49 7.56 -10.18
C HIS A 62 -2.10 6.18 -10.22
N LEU A 63 -1.49 5.21 -10.91
CA LEU A 63 -2.02 3.84 -10.99
C LEU A 63 -1.36 2.90 -9.96
N GLY A 64 -0.17 3.25 -9.49
CA GLY A 64 0.63 2.46 -8.56
C GLY A 64 0.86 3.12 -7.21
N GLU A 65 0.09 4.17 -6.87
CA GLU A 65 0.28 5.01 -5.69
C GLU A 65 0.49 4.18 -4.40
N ASP A 66 -0.40 3.23 -4.12
CA ASP A 66 -0.30 2.37 -2.94
C ASP A 66 0.96 1.49 -2.95
N ARG A 67 1.35 0.98 -4.13
CA ARG A 67 2.56 0.17 -4.29
C ARG A 67 3.81 1.04 -4.11
N TYR A 68 3.75 2.28 -4.58
CA TYR A 68 4.82 3.25 -4.41
C TYR A 68 4.98 3.61 -2.92
N LEU A 69 3.89 3.89 -2.22
CA LEU A 69 3.89 4.12 -0.77
C LEU A 69 4.48 2.93 0.00
N THR A 70 4.09 1.72 -0.38
CA THR A 70 4.63 0.48 0.18
C THR A 70 6.16 0.42 0.02
N THR A 71 6.65 0.74 -1.17
CA THR A 71 8.08 0.75 -1.48
C THR A 71 8.82 1.83 -0.67
N LEU A 72 8.26 3.03 -0.55
CA LEU A 72 8.81 4.11 0.28
C LEU A 72 8.91 3.71 1.74
N MET A 73 7.88 3.06 2.28
CA MET A 73 7.87 2.57 3.66
C MET A 73 8.94 1.50 3.87
N MET A 74 9.06 0.51 2.99
CA MET A 74 10.09 -0.53 3.08
C MET A 74 11.51 0.05 2.97
N LYS A 75 11.72 1.05 2.11
CA LYS A 75 13.02 1.72 1.93
C LYS A 75 13.45 2.53 3.15
N ASN A 76 12.54 3.30 3.75
CA ASN A 76 12.85 4.17 4.88
C ASN A 76 12.84 3.43 6.23
N PHE A 77 12.13 2.31 6.32
CA PHE A 77 11.90 1.58 7.56
C PHE A 77 12.16 0.07 7.39
N PRO A 78 13.37 -0.35 6.96
CA PRO A 78 13.68 -1.76 6.68
C PRO A 78 13.59 -2.68 7.90
N GLN A 79 13.68 -2.11 9.11
CA GLN A 79 13.52 -2.83 10.37
C GLN A 79 12.06 -3.17 10.72
N TYR A 80 11.09 -2.60 10.00
CA TYR A 80 9.67 -2.87 10.20
C TYR A 80 9.14 -3.76 9.08
N LYS A 81 8.15 -4.58 9.43
CA LYS A 81 7.52 -5.53 8.51
C LYS A 81 6.05 -5.17 8.30
N MET A 82 5.59 -5.37 7.07
CA MET A 82 4.18 -5.30 6.71
C MET A 82 3.60 -6.70 6.82
N MET A 83 2.49 -6.82 7.55
CA MET A 83 1.89 -8.11 7.86
C MET A 83 0.46 -8.17 7.34
N PHE A 84 0.07 -9.37 6.93
CA PHE A 84 -1.31 -9.68 6.62
C PHE A 84 -2.03 -10.15 7.88
N THR A 85 -3.19 -9.54 8.17
CA THR A 85 -3.97 -9.82 9.37
C THR A 85 -5.31 -10.45 8.98
N PRO A 86 -5.45 -11.79 8.97
CA PRO A 86 -6.63 -12.46 8.41
C PRO A 86 -7.93 -12.19 9.19
N TYR A 87 -7.81 -11.81 10.46
CA TYR A 87 -8.94 -11.46 11.33
C TYR A 87 -9.37 -9.99 11.20
N ALA A 88 -8.59 -9.15 10.52
CA ALA A 88 -8.99 -7.77 10.23
C ALA A 88 -10.13 -7.76 9.20
N LYS A 89 -11.22 -7.07 9.51
CA LYS A 89 -12.39 -6.93 8.63
C LYS A 89 -12.44 -5.53 8.06
N CYS A 90 -12.66 -5.43 6.76
CA CYS A 90 -12.95 -4.18 6.09
C CYS A 90 -14.13 -4.37 5.13
N ARG A 91 -14.91 -3.32 4.93
CA ARG A 91 -16.09 -3.32 4.06
C ARG A 91 -15.94 -2.17 3.07
N THR A 92 -16.24 -2.44 1.82
CA THR A 92 -16.32 -1.42 0.77
C THR A 92 -17.58 -1.68 -0.06
N VAL A 93 -17.99 -0.68 -0.82
CA VAL A 93 -19.08 -0.79 -1.79
C VAL A 93 -18.51 -1.32 -3.10
N ALA A 94 -19.11 -2.38 -3.63
CA ALA A 94 -18.78 -2.87 -4.97
C ALA A 94 -19.46 -1.99 -6.02
N PRO A 95 -18.87 -1.81 -7.22
CA PRO A 95 -19.54 -1.06 -8.28
C PRO A 95 -20.84 -1.75 -8.70
N ASP A 96 -21.92 -0.97 -8.83
CA ASP A 96 -23.24 -1.46 -9.24
C ASP A 96 -23.35 -1.68 -10.76
N GLU A 97 -22.48 -1.02 -11.54
CA GLU A 97 -22.47 -1.10 -13.00
C GLU A 97 -21.28 -1.90 -13.55
N TRP A 98 -21.55 -2.77 -14.54
CA TRP A 98 -20.52 -3.57 -15.20
C TRP A 98 -19.46 -2.74 -15.93
N SER A 99 -19.87 -1.64 -16.55
CA SER A 99 -18.99 -0.67 -17.22
C SER A 99 -17.94 -0.11 -16.25
N VAL A 100 -18.36 0.23 -15.03
CA VAL A 100 -17.50 0.75 -13.96
C VAL A 100 -16.54 -0.32 -13.47
N LEU A 101 -17.02 -1.56 -13.25
CA LEU A 101 -16.15 -2.68 -12.86
C LEU A 101 -15.07 -2.96 -13.91
N LEU A 102 -15.43 -3.00 -15.19
CA LEU A 102 -14.47 -3.19 -16.28
C LEU A 102 -13.45 -2.04 -16.38
N SER A 103 -13.91 -0.81 -16.13
CA SER A 103 -13.03 0.37 -16.09
C SER A 103 -12.02 0.27 -14.95
N GLN A 104 -12.45 -0.16 -13.76
CA GLN A 104 -11.58 -0.35 -12.60
C GLN A 104 -10.51 -1.42 -12.82
N ARG A 105 -10.85 -2.55 -13.46
CA ARG A 105 -9.89 -3.65 -13.71
C ARG A 105 -8.86 -3.37 -14.80
N ARG A 106 -9.10 -2.34 -15.62
CA ARG A 106 -8.19 -1.91 -16.71
C ARG A 106 -7.09 -0.96 -16.21
N ARG A 107 -7.35 -0.27 -15.09
CA ARG A 107 -6.39 0.60 -14.40
C ARG A 107 -5.33 -0.24 -13.70
#